data_AF-A0A1C6LPG9-F1
#
_entry.id   AF-A0A1C6LPG9-F1
#
_cell.length_a   1.000
_cell.length_b   1.000
_cell.length_c   1.000
_cell.angle_alpha   90.00
_cell.angle_beta   90.00
_cell.angle_gamma   90.00
#
_symmetry.space_group_name_H-M   'P 1'
#
loop_
_entity.id
_entity.type
_entity.pdbx_description
1 polymer ?
#
loop_
_entity_poly.entity_id
_entity_poly.type
_entity_poly.pdbx_seq_one_letter_code
_entity_poly.pdbx_strand_id
1 'polypeptide(L)'
;MRRIDHPWKWLLRGGLSCAALAIAYYVYSDPLRNRTYTMDATPKKIEALFRDTKPVCFGRYLIDVPKRAEVMWGPSDIDYEIVSYPGEGRKISAEISDKIKELKEEKHRTEPSLFIGVFDGPNPSSKIVVGYERSDDTYGANLYSYIRLGNNAYVQSARGTTLATRDDAAPMGLKYDKTLYKKDVAILQDVASRLRERTDEAVPTEPGICIEAGFFSGMTPQYQERVAIGFRFPEFPDVSFSFSSFKTKHYDKSNTLEWSLNEGKQFADVLDKGTLWHRIDMLQKGPRTIAGWQGDEALARMPEDGDTPSHHQFKFNYAGKPTFDFQHPVVDIRMETGVVDDTVGATHPSLSNDEAVALWNKLTSSIRLRPTMAVSSQP
;
A
#
# COMPACT_ATOMS: atom_id res chain seq x y z
N MET A 1 -17.28 20.76 0.63
CA MET A 1 -16.34 19.77 1.19
C MET A 1 -15.05 20.53 1.44
N ARG A 2 -14.31 20.32 2.54
CA ARG A 2 -12.87 20.64 2.48
C ARG A 2 -12.35 19.94 1.22
N ARG A 3 -11.43 20.55 0.46
CA ARG A 3 -10.79 19.91 -0.71
C ARG A 3 -10.66 18.43 -0.42
N ILE A 4 -10.95 17.57 -1.40
CA ILE A 4 -10.56 16.17 -1.34
C ILE A 4 -9.03 16.18 -1.10
N ASP A 5 -8.67 16.25 0.17
CA ASP A 5 -7.31 16.36 0.65
C ASP A 5 -6.83 14.92 0.58
N HIS A 6 -5.88 14.69 -0.32
CA HIS A 6 -5.26 13.38 -0.47
C HIS A 6 -4.92 12.81 0.92
N PRO A 7 -5.51 11.67 1.33
CA PRO A 7 -5.24 11.07 2.63
C PRO A 7 -3.77 10.61 2.78
N TRP A 8 -2.99 10.67 1.69
CA TRP A 8 -1.63 10.13 1.58
C TRP A 8 -0.48 11.08 1.89
N LYS A 9 -0.75 12.32 2.33
CA LYS A 9 0.35 13.24 2.72
C LYS A 9 1.22 12.70 3.87
N TRP A 10 0.79 11.64 4.56
CA TRP A 10 1.49 11.03 5.68
C TRP A 10 2.44 9.89 5.30
N LEU A 11 2.31 9.27 4.12
CA LEU A 11 3.19 8.17 3.69
C LEU A 11 4.37 8.60 2.80
N LEU A 12 4.39 9.86 2.34
CA LEU A 12 5.41 10.36 1.39
C LEU A 12 6.60 11.10 2.06
N ARG A 13 6.69 11.14 3.40
CA ARG A 13 7.85 11.71 4.10
C ARG A 13 8.93 10.64 4.33
N GLY A 14 9.61 10.30 3.25
CA GLY A 14 10.86 9.52 3.28
C GLY A 14 11.83 10.03 2.22
N GLY A 15 12.22 11.31 2.29
CA GLY A 15 13.34 11.86 1.50
C GLY A 15 14.64 11.74 2.31
N LEU A 16 15.64 10.98 1.83
CA LEU A 16 16.76 11.37 0.95
C LEU A 16 17.92 12.11 1.67
N SER A 17 19.08 11.45 1.84
CA SER A 17 20.33 11.80 1.14
C SER A 17 21.63 11.24 1.77
N CYS A 18 22.42 10.59 0.91
CA CYS A 18 23.88 10.44 0.79
C CYS A 18 24.83 10.88 1.94
N ALA A 19 25.72 9.99 2.41
CA ALA A 19 27.09 9.81 1.87
C ALA A 19 28.06 9.13 2.89
N ALA A 20 28.97 8.32 2.32
CA ALA A 20 30.33 7.98 2.77
C ALA A 20 30.59 6.89 3.85
N LEU A 21 30.95 5.70 3.32
CA LEU A 21 32.16 4.87 3.54
C LEU A 21 32.61 4.38 4.94
N ALA A 22 32.89 3.06 4.93
CA ALA A 22 33.76 2.24 5.79
C ALA A 22 33.20 1.93 7.20
N ILE A 23 33.21 0.69 7.71
CA ILE A 23 34.25 -0.34 7.70
C ILE A 23 33.62 -1.75 7.76
N ALA A 24 34.11 -2.64 6.91
CA ALA A 24 33.93 -4.07 7.04
C ALA A 24 34.86 -4.61 8.12
N TYR A 25 34.35 -5.06 9.27
CA TYR A 25 34.92 -6.19 10.04
C TYR A 25 34.10 -6.61 11.28
N TYR A 26 32.78 -6.79 11.21
CA TYR A 26 32.03 -7.45 12.30
C TYR A 26 30.82 -8.27 11.82
N VAL A 27 30.95 -8.91 10.64
CA VAL A 27 29.88 -9.71 10.01
C VAL A 27 29.89 -11.18 10.47
N TYR A 28 30.85 -11.63 11.28
CA TYR A 28 31.01 -13.07 11.56
C TYR A 28 30.51 -13.58 12.92
N SER A 29 29.90 -12.74 13.76
CA SER A 29 29.44 -13.19 15.07
C SER A 29 28.19 -12.45 15.58
N ASP A 30 27.08 -12.59 14.87
CA ASP A 30 25.76 -12.55 15.52
C ASP A 30 24.93 -13.75 14.98
N PRO A 31 24.60 -14.75 15.81
CA PRO A 31 23.95 -15.98 15.40
C PRO A 31 22.49 -15.73 15.00
N LEU A 32 22.27 -15.41 13.73
CA LEU A 32 20.96 -15.34 13.07
C LEU A 32 20.39 -16.76 12.84
N ARG A 33 20.33 -17.61 13.88
CA ARG A 33 19.62 -18.90 13.81
C ARG A 33 18.12 -18.66 13.77
N ASN A 34 17.40 -19.59 13.11
CA ASN A 34 15.95 -19.71 13.26
C ASN A 34 15.61 -19.79 14.76
N ARG A 35 14.83 -18.84 15.27
CA ARG A 35 14.27 -18.86 16.62
C ARG A 35 12.77 -19.07 16.49
N THR A 36 12.26 -20.11 17.11
CA THR A 36 10.82 -20.40 17.14
C THR A 36 10.30 -20.00 18.52
N TYR A 37 9.23 -19.22 18.55
CA TYR A 37 8.56 -18.90 19.81
C TYR A 37 7.64 -20.06 20.18
N THR A 38 7.83 -20.64 21.36
CA THR A 38 6.98 -21.72 21.86
C THR A 38 6.06 -21.16 22.93
N MET A 39 4.75 -21.30 22.72
CA MET A 39 3.72 -21.02 23.72
C MET A 39 3.04 -22.33 24.11
N ASP A 40 2.70 -22.48 25.40
CA ASP A 40 2.01 -23.66 25.90
C ASP A 40 0.58 -23.78 25.37
N ALA A 41 -0.12 -22.66 25.23
CA ALA A 41 -1.46 -22.56 24.67
C ALA A 41 -1.71 -21.15 24.09
N THR A 42 -2.71 -21.01 23.21
CA THR A 42 -3.15 -19.69 22.76
C THR A 42 -3.78 -18.95 23.94
N PRO A 43 -3.41 -17.68 24.23
CA PRO A 43 -4.01 -16.92 25.32
C PRO A 43 -5.52 -16.78 25.13
N LYS A 44 -6.29 -17.05 26.20
CA LYS A 44 -7.78 -17.01 26.18
C LYS A 44 -8.34 -15.68 25.67
N LYS A 45 -7.65 -14.57 25.90
CA LYS A 45 -8.02 -13.23 25.40
C LYS A 45 -8.02 -13.17 23.88
N ILE A 46 -6.98 -13.73 23.25
CA ILE A 46 -6.87 -13.84 21.79
C ILE A 46 -7.87 -14.87 21.25
N GLU A 47 -8.04 -16.02 21.91
CA GLU A 47 -9.07 -16.99 21.52
C GLU A 47 -10.47 -16.38 21.52
N ALA A 48 -10.81 -15.61 22.56
CA ALA A 48 -12.10 -14.91 22.67
C ALA A 48 -12.29 -13.90 21.53
N LEU A 49 -11.24 -13.15 21.18
CA LEU A 49 -11.28 -12.15 20.11
C LEU A 49 -11.61 -12.76 18.73
N PHE A 50 -11.16 -13.99 18.47
CA PHE A 50 -11.39 -14.70 17.20
C PHE A 50 -12.58 -15.67 17.23
N ARG A 51 -13.47 -15.61 18.24
CA ARG A 51 -14.70 -16.42 18.26
C ARG A 51 -15.70 -16.01 17.17
N ASP A 52 -15.75 -14.73 16.85
CA ASP A 52 -16.59 -14.17 15.79
C ASP A 52 -15.71 -13.32 14.87
N THR A 53 -15.56 -13.77 13.63
CA THR A 53 -14.68 -13.16 12.64
C THR A 53 -15.46 -12.74 11.41
N LYS A 54 -14.86 -11.84 10.62
CA LYS A 54 -15.35 -11.47 9.29
C LYS A 54 -14.22 -11.58 8.27
N PRO A 55 -14.49 -12.09 7.06
CA PRO A 55 -13.52 -12.04 5.98
C PRO A 55 -13.44 -10.60 5.44
N VAL A 56 -12.24 -10.13 5.14
CA VAL A 56 -12.01 -8.86 4.46
C VAL A 56 -11.33 -9.12 3.13
N CYS A 57 -11.96 -8.66 2.05
CA CYS A 57 -11.40 -8.74 0.70
C CYS A 57 -10.61 -7.48 0.36
N PHE A 58 -9.34 -7.64 0.01
CA PHE A 58 -8.46 -6.54 -0.38
C PHE A 58 -7.47 -7.03 -1.44
N GLY A 59 -7.26 -6.24 -2.48
CA GLY A 59 -6.48 -6.68 -3.64
C GLY A 59 -7.03 -8.01 -4.18
N ARG A 60 -6.17 -9.02 -4.24
CA ARG A 60 -6.53 -10.39 -4.65
C ARG A 60 -6.61 -11.37 -3.47
N TYR A 61 -6.69 -10.86 -2.24
CA TYR A 61 -6.55 -11.63 -1.01
C TYR A 61 -7.80 -11.59 -0.14
N LEU A 62 -7.81 -12.53 0.80
CA LEU A 62 -8.69 -12.54 1.96
C LEU A 62 -7.84 -12.62 3.23
N ILE A 63 -8.31 -11.96 4.29
CA ILE A 63 -7.84 -12.11 5.65
C ILE A 63 -9.06 -12.21 6.56
N ASP A 64 -9.02 -13.10 7.55
CA ASP A 64 -10.09 -13.21 8.54
C ASP A 64 -9.67 -12.40 9.77
N VAL A 65 -10.48 -11.41 10.12
CA VAL A 65 -10.22 -10.50 11.24
C VAL A 65 -11.34 -10.60 12.27
N PRO A 66 -11.09 -10.23 13.54
CA PRO A 66 -12.15 -10.09 14.53
C PRO A 66 -13.28 -9.21 14.00
N LYS A 67 -14.53 -9.56 14.28
CA LYS A 67 -15.69 -8.87 13.68
C LYS A 67 -15.70 -7.37 13.91
N ARG A 68 -15.22 -6.94 15.08
CA ARG A 68 -15.13 -5.53 15.49
C ARG A 68 -13.89 -4.81 14.97
N ALA A 69 -12.97 -5.50 14.29
CA ALA A 69 -11.80 -4.86 13.70
C ALA A 69 -12.23 -3.80 12.67
N GLU A 70 -11.60 -2.65 12.76
CA GLU A 70 -11.78 -1.53 11.84
C GLU A 70 -10.78 -1.68 10.70
N VAL A 71 -11.23 -1.44 9.47
CA VAL A 71 -10.41 -1.59 8.26
C VAL A 71 -9.92 -0.22 7.84
N MET A 72 -8.59 -0.08 7.74
CA MET A 72 -7.93 1.13 7.27
C MET A 72 -7.43 0.89 5.84
N TRP A 73 -8.08 1.49 4.85
CA TRP A 73 -7.64 1.33 3.47
C TRP A 73 -6.37 2.13 3.20
N GLY A 74 -5.38 1.47 2.60
CA GLY A 74 -4.09 2.00 2.16
C GLY A 74 -4.10 2.40 0.67
N PRO A 75 -2.96 2.86 0.10
CA PRO A 75 -2.90 3.20 -1.32
C PRO A 75 -3.26 1.98 -2.17
N SER A 76 -4.02 2.23 -3.24
CA SER A 76 -4.37 1.22 -4.23
C SER A 76 -3.99 1.73 -5.60
N ASP A 77 -3.23 0.92 -6.35
CA ASP A 77 -2.86 1.24 -7.73
C ASP A 77 -3.37 0.14 -8.64
N ILE A 78 -4.04 0.56 -9.72
CA ILE A 78 -4.31 -0.28 -10.90
C ILE A 78 -3.75 0.51 -12.08
N ASP A 79 -2.45 0.33 -12.31
CA ASP A 79 -1.54 1.15 -13.10
C ASP A 79 -1.33 2.57 -12.55
N TYR A 80 -2.43 3.26 -12.24
CA TYR A 80 -2.46 4.55 -11.56
C TYR A 80 -3.14 4.42 -10.19
N GLU A 81 -2.83 5.38 -9.32
CA GLU A 81 -3.50 5.52 -8.02
C GLU A 81 -5.01 5.61 -8.24
N ILE A 82 -5.76 4.86 -7.44
CA ILE A 82 -7.21 4.96 -7.31
C ILE A 82 -7.58 5.17 -5.84
N VAL A 83 -8.33 6.23 -5.55
CA VAL A 83 -8.83 6.55 -4.21
C VAL A 83 -10.35 6.47 -4.21
N SER A 84 -10.90 5.74 -3.25
CA SER A 84 -12.33 5.62 -3.03
C SER A 84 -12.82 6.68 -2.04
N TYR A 85 -14.05 7.15 -2.25
CA TYR A 85 -14.78 8.03 -1.36
C TYR A 85 -16.20 7.47 -1.17
N PRO A 86 -16.37 6.51 -0.25
CA PRO A 86 -17.66 5.89 0.02
C PRO A 86 -18.73 6.92 0.39
N GLY A 87 -19.92 6.84 -0.20
CA GLY A 87 -21.03 7.76 0.06
C GLY A 87 -20.90 9.15 -0.59
N GLU A 88 -19.81 9.45 -1.30
CA GLU A 88 -19.51 10.77 -1.84
C GLU A 88 -19.80 10.95 -3.34
N GLY A 89 -20.47 9.97 -3.96
CA GLY A 89 -20.78 9.95 -5.39
C GLY A 89 -21.52 11.20 -5.89
N ARG A 90 -22.36 11.83 -5.05
CA ARG A 90 -23.09 13.06 -5.44
C ARG A 90 -22.19 14.28 -5.64
N LYS A 91 -20.98 14.27 -5.09
CA LYS A 91 -20.04 15.40 -5.15
C LYS A 91 -19.20 15.41 -6.43
N ILE A 92 -19.10 14.28 -7.14
CA ILE A 92 -18.31 14.13 -8.37
C ILE A 92 -18.60 15.21 -9.41
N SER A 93 -19.86 15.55 -9.65
CA SER A 93 -20.20 16.58 -10.65
C SER A 93 -19.63 17.94 -10.30
N ALA A 94 -19.63 18.31 -9.02
CA ALA A 94 -19.05 19.57 -8.56
C ALA A 94 -17.53 19.54 -8.66
N GLU A 95 -16.89 18.44 -8.25
CA GLU A 95 -15.43 18.26 -8.34
C GLU A 95 -14.91 18.35 -9.79
N ILE A 96 -15.65 17.77 -10.75
CA ILE A 96 -15.33 17.90 -12.17
C ILE A 96 -15.40 19.37 -12.61
N SER A 97 -16.48 20.08 -12.27
CA SER A 97 -16.64 21.49 -12.62
C SER A 97 -15.56 22.36 -11.99
N ASP A 98 -15.24 22.14 -10.71
CA ASP A 98 -14.22 22.88 -9.98
C ASP A 98 -12.83 22.63 -10.55
N LYS A 99 -12.47 21.38 -10.88
CA LYS A 99 -11.19 21.06 -11.51
C LYS A 99 -11.06 21.68 -12.91
N ILE A 100 -12.12 21.66 -13.71
CA ILE A 100 -12.12 22.31 -15.03
C ILE A 100 -11.94 23.82 -14.89
N LYS A 101 -12.62 24.43 -13.92
CA LYS A 101 -12.52 25.87 -13.64
C LYS A 101 -11.11 26.25 -13.21
N GLU A 102 -10.55 25.53 -12.22
CA GLU A 102 -9.17 25.69 -11.73
C GLU A 102 -8.17 25.70 -12.90
N LEU A 103 -8.21 24.68 -13.75
CA LEU A 103 -7.27 24.57 -14.87
C LEU A 103 -7.45 25.62 -15.97
N LYS A 104 -8.67 26.16 -16.14
CA LYS A 104 -8.95 27.23 -17.12
C LYS A 104 -8.56 28.62 -16.63
N GLU A 105 -8.64 28.85 -15.32
CA GLU A 105 -8.29 30.14 -14.71
C GLU A 105 -6.77 30.31 -14.56
N GLU A 106 -6.02 29.21 -14.44
CA GLU A 106 -4.57 29.25 -14.33
C GLU A 106 -3.88 29.34 -15.70
N LYS A 107 -3.05 30.38 -15.88
CA LYS A 107 -2.35 30.64 -17.14
C LYS A 107 -1.16 29.69 -17.32
N HIS A 108 -1.00 29.19 -18.53
CA HIS A 108 0.21 28.50 -18.97
C HIS A 108 1.12 29.48 -19.73
N ARG A 109 2.44 29.26 -19.71
CA ARG A 109 3.44 30.16 -20.29
C ARG A 109 3.29 30.29 -21.82
N THR A 110 2.93 29.20 -22.47
CA THR A 110 2.84 29.09 -23.94
C THR A 110 1.46 28.67 -24.45
N GLU A 111 0.52 28.40 -23.55
CA GLU A 111 -0.83 27.92 -23.87
C GLU A 111 -1.86 28.81 -23.17
N PRO A 112 -3.13 28.87 -23.63
CA PRO A 112 -4.12 29.78 -23.05
C PRO A 112 -4.34 29.58 -21.55
N SER A 113 -4.23 28.33 -21.08
CA SER A 113 -4.43 27.92 -19.70
C SER A 113 -3.78 26.55 -19.43
N LEU A 114 -3.76 26.09 -18.18
CA LEU A 114 -3.36 24.71 -17.85
C LEU A 114 -4.31 23.65 -18.42
N PHE A 115 -5.55 24.02 -18.75
CA PHE A 115 -6.55 23.09 -19.27
C PHE A 115 -6.18 22.52 -20.66
N ILE A 116 -6.15 21.19 -20.78
CA ILE A 116 -5.92 20.48 -22.06
C ILE A 116 -7.24 19.95 -22.62
N GLY A 117 -8.05 19.25 -21.81
CA GLY A 117 -9.27 18.64 -22.31
C GLY A 117 -10.09 17.87 -21.27
N VAL A 118 -11.27 17.45 -21.69
CA VAL A 118 -12.18 16.59 -20.92
C VAL A 118 -12.58 15.40 -21.79
N PHE A 119 -12.58 14.21 -21.20
CA PHE A 119 -12.94 12.95 -21.84
C PHE A 119 -14.03 12.24 -21.05
N ASP A 120 -14.75 11.36 -21.72
CA ASP A 120 -15.80 10.56 -21.09
C ASP A 120 -15.22 9.50 -20.15
N GLY A 121 -15.84 9.37 -18.98
CA GLY A 121 -15.63 8.24 -18.08
C GLY A 121 -16.63 7.09 -18.37
N PRO A 122 -16.84 6.18 -17.40
CA PRO A 122 -17.67 4.99 -17.60
C PRO A 122 -19.18 5.27 -17.72
N ASN A 123 -19.62 6.49 -17.43
CA ASN A 123 -21.01 6.92 -17.52
C ASN A 123 -21.11 8.46 -17.70
N PRO A 124 -22.29 9.01 -18.00
CA PRO A 124 -22.45 10.45 -18.23
C PRO A 124 -22.04 11.35 -17.05
N SER A 125 -22.12 10.84 -15.81
CA SER A 125 -21.75 11.56 -14.58
C SER A 125 -20.25 11.49 -14.25
N SER A 126 -19.46 10.77 -15.06
CA SER A 126 -18.04 10.55 -14.85
C SER A 126 -17.24 11.16 -16.00
N LYS A 127 -16.10 11.78 -15.67
CA LYS A 127 -15.25 12.46 -16.65
C LYS A 127 -13.78 12.33 -16.27
N ILE A 128 -12.92 12.36 -17.28
CA ILE A 128 -11.48 12.50 -17.12
C ILE A 128 -11.12 13.93 -17.49
N VAL A 129 -10.45 14.65 -16.59
CA VAL A 129 -9.98 16.02 -16.82
C VAL A 129 -8.47 15.99 -16.98
N VAL A 130 -7.97 16.60 -18.05
CA VAL A 130 -6.54 16.63 -18.39
C VAL A 130 -6.05 18.07 -18.40
N GLY A 131 -4.91 18.30 -17.75
CA GLY A 131 -4.23 19.59 -17.76
C GLY A 131 -2.72 19.42 -17.77
N TYR A 132 -2.00 20.50 -18.10
CA TYR A 132 -0.54 20.56 -17.97
C TYR A 132 -0.14 20.38 -16.49
N GLU A 133 1.05 19.81 -16.26
CA GLU A 133 1.52 19.57 -14.90
C GLU A 133 1.75 20.89 -14.15
N ARG A 134 2.33 21.88 -14.84
CA ARG A 134 2.73 23.19 -14.29
C ARG A 134 2.55 24.29 -15.31
N SER A 135 2.52 25.54 -14.85
CA SER A 135 2.36 26.73 -15.72
C SER A 135 3.51 26.95 -16.70
N ASP A 136 4.68 26.40 -16.42
CA ASP A 136 5.90 26.57 -17.21
C ASP A 136 6.38 25.28 -17.89
N ASP A 137 5.61 24.18 -17.77
CA ASP A 137 5.95 22.87 -18.32
C ASP A 137 4.96 22.42 -19.40
N THR A 138 5.44 22.42 -20.64
CA THR A 138 4.72 21.88 -21.80
C THR A 138 4.82 20.36 -21.92
N TYR A 139 5.78 19.71 -21.25
CA TYR A 139 6.13 18.31 -21.46
C TYR A 139 5.49 17.36 -20.43
N GLY A 140 4.81 17.89 -19.42
CA GLY A 140 4.09 17.14 -18.40
C GLY A 140 2.58 17.37 -18.45
N ALA A 141 1.81 16.33 -18.19
CA ALA A 141 0.37 16.40 -17.96
C ALA A 141 -0.05 15.66 -16.68
N ASN A 142 -1.12 16.16 -16.08
CA ASN A 142 -1.87 15.49 -15.03
C ASN A 142 -3.27 15.12 -15.54
N LEU A 143 -3.70 13.90 -15.30
CA LEU A 143 -5.02 13.39 -15.63
C LEU A 143 -5.73 12.97 -14.34
N TYR A 144 -6.99 13.39 -14.22
CA TYR A 144 -7.85 13.06 -13.09
C TYR A 144 -9.14 12.42 -13.60
N SER A 145 -9.33 11.12 -13.35
CA SER A 145 -10.57 10.40 -13.67
C SER A 145 -11.51 10.45 -12.48
N TYR A 146 -12.60 11.22 -12.59
CA TYR A 146 -13.63 11.33 -11.57
C TYR A 146 -14.77 10.38 -11.91
N ILE A 147 -14.97 9.37 -11.07
CA ILE A 147 -15.88 8.27 -11.31
C ILE A 147 -16.98 8.30 -10.27
N ARG A 148 -18.23 8.29 -10.71
CA ARG A 148 -19.40 8.07 -9.87
C ARG A 148 -20.00 6.71 -10.18
N LEU A 149 -20.11 5.85 -9.17
CA LEU A 149 -20.89 4.61 -9.24
C LEU A 149 -21.84 4.61 -8.06
N GLY A 150 -23.15 4.66 -8.34
CA GLY A 150 -24.19 4.76 -7.31
C GLY A 150 -23.97 5.93 -6.34
N ASN A 151 -23.78 5.59 -5.07
CA ASN A 151 -23.52 6.56 -4.01
C ASN A 151 -22.03 6.75 -3.74
N ASN A 152 -21.15 5.98 -4.37
CA ASN A 152 -19.71 6.05 -4.17
C ASN A 152 -19.02 6.89 -5.24
N ALA A 153 -17.90 7.48 -4.84
CA ALA A 153 -17.02 8.25 -5.69
C ALA A 153 -15.64 7.56 -5.74
N TYR A 154 -14.98 7.63 -6.88
CA TYR A 154 -13.60 7.17 -7.05
C TYR A 154 -12.83 8.19 -7.87
N VAL A 155 -11.57 8.42 -7.52
CA VAL A 155 -10.69 9.30 -8.28
C VAL A 155 -9.42 8.55 -8.64
N GLN A 156 -9.13 8.48 -9.93
CA GLN A 156 -7.84 7.98 -10.42
C GLN A 156 -6.94 9.14 -10.82
N SER A 157 -5.65 9.04 -10.50
CA SER A 157 -4.68 10.11 -10.77
C SER A 157 -3.47 9.60 -11.55
N ALA A 158 -3.31 10.06 -12.79
CA ALA A 158 -2.06 9.91 -13.54
C ALA A 158 -1.30 11.25 -13.50
N ARG A 159 -0.16 11.29 -12.84
CA ARG A 159 0.64 12.51 -12.66
C ARG A 159 1.97 12.42 -13.37
N GLY A 160 2.44 13.55 -13.89
CA GLY A 160 3.71 13.61 -14.62
C GLY A 160 3.71 12.76 -15.89
N THR A 161 2.55 12.60 -16.54
CA THR A 161 2.47 11.97 -17.86
C THR A 161 3.32 12.76 -18.83
N THR A 162 4.22 12.08 -19.55
CA THR A 162 5.03 12.74 -20.57
C THR A 162 4.23 13.09 -21.82
N LEU A 163 4.39 14.32 -22.29
CA LEU A 163 3.91 14.87 -23.56
C LEU A 163 5.08 15.10 -24.54
N ALA A 164 6.19 14.37 -24.39
CA ALA A 164 7.28 14.39 -25.35
C ALA A 164 7.84 13.00 -25.65
N THR A 165 8.37 12.86 -26.86
CA THR A 165 9.20 11.73 -27.28
C THR A 165 10.65 12.16 -27.40
N ARG A 166 11.57 11.22 -27.20
CA ARG A 166 13.00 11.46 -27.48
C ARG A 166 13.20 11.64 -28.99
N ASP A 167 13.88 12.71 -29.36
CA ASP A 167 14.23 13.06 -30.74
C ASP A 167 15.53 13.85 -30.73
N ASP A 168 16.62 13.21 -31.15
CA ASP A 168 17.98 13.80 -31.09
C ASP A 168 18.13 15.04 -31.99
N ALA A 169 17.22 15.26 -32.95
CA ALA A 169 17.21 16.44 -33.81
C ALA A 169 16.42 17.63 -33.20
N ALA A 170 15.65 17.41 -32.13
CA ALA A 170 14.84 18.44 -31.49
C ALA A 170 15.63 19.20 -30.41
N PRO A 171 15.26 20.45 -30.08
CA PRO A 171 15.84 21.18 -28.95
C PRO A 171 15.76 20.36 -27.66
N MET A 172 16.86 20.27 -26.92
CA MET A 172 16.99 19.44 -25.70
C MET A 172 16.75 17.94 -25.91
N GLY A 173 16.76 17.43 -27.16
CA GLY A 173 16.54 16.02 -27.46
C GLY A 173 15.10 15.54 -27.29
N LEU A 174 14.13 16.47 -27.22
CA LEU A 174 12.72 16.19 -26.95
C LEU A 174 11.83 16.84 -28.00
N LYS A 175 10.97 16.01 -28.62
CA LYS A 175 9.91 16.47 -29.51
C LYS A 175 8.59 16.45 -28.75
N TYR A 176 7.96 17.62 -28.65
CA TYR A 176 6.62 17.75 -28.07
C TYR A 176 5.59 16.94 -28.88
N ASP A 177 4.80 16.12 -28.20
CA ASP A 177 3.66 15.38 -28.74
C ASP A 177 2.51 15.39 -27.72
N LYS A 178 1.59 16.33 -27.94
CA LYS A 178 0.37 16.50 -27.13
C LYS A 178 -0.54 15.27 -27.19
N THR A 179 -0.35 14.31 -28.09
CA THR A 179 -1.23 13.15 -28.20
C THR A 179 -0.87 12.02 -27.23
N LEU A 180 0.31 12.06 -26.59
CA LEU A 180 0.80 10.99 -25.73
C LEU A 180 -0.07 10.72 -24.51
N TYR A 181 -0.76 11.73 -23.94
CA TYR A 181 -1.67 11.52 -22.81
C TYR A 181 -2.84 10.58 -23.14
N LYS A 182 -3.18 10.40 -24.43
CA LYS A 182 -4.33 9.59 -24.84
C LYS A 182 -4.18 8.13 -24.43
N LYS A 183 -2.95 7.62 -24.34
CA LYS A 183 -2.69 6.26 -23.84
C LYS A 183 -3.11 6.13 -22.37
N ASP A 184 -2.87 7.17 -21.56
CA ASP A 184 -3.18 7.16 -20.14
C ASP A 184 -4.68 7.39 -19.94
N VAL A 185 -5.31 8.23 -20.75
CA VAL A 185 -6.78 8.32 -20.83
C VAL A 185 -7.38 6.93 -21.11
N ALA A 186 -6.85 6.17 -22.06
CA ALA A 186 -7.36 4.84 -22.37
C ALA A 186 -7.20 3.85 -21.19
N ILE A 187 -6.09 3.92 -20.45
CA ILE A 187 -5.88 3.12 -19.22
C ILE A 187 -6.90 3.51 -18.14
N LEU A 188 -7.08 4.81 -17.90
CA LEU A 188 -8.07 5.31 -16.93
C LEU A 188 -9.49 4.88 -17.31
N GLN A 189 -9.85 4.98 -18.59
CA GLN A 189 -11.15 4.53 -19.11
C GLN A 189 -11.35 3.02 -18.94
N ASP A 190 -10.35 2.21 -19.27
CA ASP A 190 -10.43 0.76 -19.10
C ASP A 190 -10.66 0.40 -17.62
N VAL A 191 -9.86 0.95 -16.70
CA VAL A 191 -10.02 0.68 -15.28
C VAL A 191 -11.38 1.14 -14.76
N ALA A 192 -11.80 2.35 -15.13
CA ALA A 192 -13.09 2.89 -14.72
C ALA A 192 -14.28 2.08 -15.26
N SER A 193 -14.17 1.54 -16.48
CA SER A 193 -15.24 0.74 -17.11
C SER A 193 -15.46 -0.62 -16.45
N ARG A 194 -14.43 -1.17 -15.80
CA ARG A 194 -14.44 -2.48 -15.13
C ARG A 194 -14.69 -2.41 -13.63
N LEU A 195 -14.73 -1.19 -13.09
CA LEU A 195 -15.00 -0.92 -11.69
C LEU A 195 -16.51 -0.99 -11.40
N ARG A 196 -16.87 -1.70 -10.33
CA ARG A 196 -18.24 -1.79 -9.82
C ARG A 196 -18.29 -1.59 -8.31
N GLU A 197 -19.44 -1.17 -7.80
CA GLU A 197 -19.66 -1.05 -6.36
C GLU A 197 -19.56 -2.42 -5.68
N ARG A 198 -19.03 -2.42 -4.46
CA ARG A 198 -18.91 -3.60 -3.61
C ARG A 198 -19.17 -3.19 -2.16
N THR A 199 -20.00 -3.95 -1.44
CA THR A 199 -20.14 -3.78 0.02
C THR A 199 -18.96 -4.42 0.74
N ASP A 200 -18.72 -4.04 2.00
CA ASP A 200 -17.56 -4.54 2.74
C ASP A 200 -17.58 -6.06 2.92
N GLU A 201 -18.76 -6.64 3.13
CA GLU A 201 -18.98 -8.08 3.35
C GLU A 201 -18.93 -8.91 2.07
N ALA A 202 -19.06 -8.27 0.90
CA ALA A 202 -19.12 -8.99 -0.36
C ALA A 202 -17.72 -9.51 -0.74
N VAL A 203 -17.62 -10.82 -0.96
CA VAL A 203 -16.42 -11.52 -1.45
C VAL A 203 -16.67 -12.00 -2.89
N PRO A 204 -16.17 -11.27 -3.91
CA PRO A 204 -16.40 -11.63 -5.31
C PRO A 204 -15.73 -12.95 -5.69
N THR A 205 -16.45 -13.83 -6.39
CA THR A 205 -15.92 -15.12 -6.86
C THR A 205 -15.31 -15.06 -8.27
N GLU A 206 -15.40 -13.90 -8.92
CA GLU A 206 -14.74 -13.64 -10.20
C GLU A 206 -13.30 -13.09 -10.01
N PRO A 207 -12.42 -13.28 -10.99
CA PRO A 207 -11.10 -12.65 -11.00
C PRO A 207 -11.20 -11.13 -10.90
N GLY A 208 -10.33 -10.52 -10.10
CA GLY A 208 -10.31 -9.07 -9.94
C GLY A 208 -9.74 -8.61 -8.61
N ILE A 209 -9.80 -7.30 -8.38
CA ILE A 209 -9.12 -6.59 -7.30
C ILE A 209 -10.18 -5.92 -6.42
N CYS A 210 -10.20 -6.26 -5.13
CA CYS A 210 -11.03 -5.57 -4.13
C CYS A 210 -10.33 -4.29 -3.68
N ILE A 211 -11.04 -3.17 -3.75
CA ILE A 211 -10.65 -1.89 -3.18
C ILE A 211 -11.76 -1.43 -2.21
N GLU A 212 -11.55 -0.29 -1.55
CA GLU A 212 -12.56 0.28 -0.66
C GLU A 212 -13.86 0.58 -1.42
N ALA A 213 -14.98 0.08 -0.90
CA ALA A 213 -16.32 0.18 -1.49
C ALA A 213 -16.42 -0.24 -2.97
N GLY A 214 -15.44 -0.95 -3.51
CA GLY A 214 -15.32 -1.20 -4.95
C GLY A 214 -14.71 -2.55 -5.29
N PHE A 215 -14.97 -2.98 -6.51
CA PHE A 215 -14.37 -4.15 -7.11
C PHE A 215 -14.03 -3.88 -8.56
N PHE A 216 -12.77 -4.08 -8.91
CA PHE A 216 -12.32 -4.02 -10.29
C PHE A 216 -12.25 -5.43 -10.86
N SER A 217 -12.98 -5.67 -11.95
CA SER A 217 -13.16 -7.00 -12.54
C SER A 217 -12.09 -7.36 -13.58
N GLY A 218 -11.73 -8.64 -13.61
CA GLY A 218 -10.85 -9.24 -14.60
C GLY A 218 -9.38 -9.35 -14.21
N MET A 219 -8.58 -9.75 -15.19
CA MET A 219 -7.13 -9.87 -15.09
C MET A 219 -6.46 -8.56 -15.49
N THR A 220 -5.25 -8.37 -14.98
CA THR A 220 -4.44 -7.16 -15.18
C THR A 220 -2.96 -7.51 -15.36
N PRO A 221 -2.62 -8.38 -16.33
CA PRO A 221 -1.23 -8.73 -16.59
C PRO A 221 -0.38 -7.51 -17.01
N GLN A 222 -1.01 -6.48 -17.59
CA GLN A 222 -0.33 -5.29 -18.07
C GLN A 222 -0.19 -4.17 -17.03
N TYR A 223 -0.99 -4.17 -15.96
CA TYR A 223 -1.00 -3.07 -14.99
C TYR A 223 -0.16 -3.36 -13.76
N GLN A 224 0.50 -2.30 -13.28
CA GLN A 224 1.05 -2.30 -11.94
C GLN A 224 -0.10 -2.45 -10.95
N GLU A 225 0.00 -3.43 -10.04
CA GLU A 225 -0.96 -3.61 -8.96
C GLU A 225 -0.24 -3.29 -7.65
N ARG A 226 -0.80 -2.35 -6.87
CA ARG A 226 -0.40 -2.08 -5.48
C ARG A 226 -1.65 -2.11 -4.62
N VAL A 227 -1.54 -2.72 -3.44
CA VAL A 227 -2.56 -2.64 -2.41
C VAL A 227 -1.89 -2.48 -1.06
N ALA A 228 -2.47 -1.66 -0.21
CA ALA A 228 -2.18 -1.67 1.20
C ALA A 228 -3.48 -1.62 2.00
N ILE A 229 -3.46 -2.26 3.17
CA ILE A 229 -4.57 -2.32 4.10
C ILE A 229 -4.03 -2.41 5.52
N GLY A 230 -4.71 -1.77 6.45
CA GLY A 230 -4.44 -1.83 7.88
C GLY A 230 -5.67 -2.28 8.65
N PHE A 231 -5.44 -2.74 9.87
CA PHE A 231 -6.49 -3.11 10.81
C PHE A 231 -6.20 -2.52 12.18
N ARG A 232 -7.23 -1.95 12.78
CA ARG A 232 -7.26 -1.50 14.19
C ARG A 232 -8.24 -2.37 14.97
N PHE A 233 -7.92 -2.65 16.21
CA PHE A 233 -8.71 -3.53 17.07
C PHE A 233 -9.25 -2.71 18.25
N PRO A 234 -10.56 -2.45 18.36
CA PRO A 234 -11.10 -1.67 19.47
C PRO A 234 -10.77 -2.24 20.86
N GLU A 235 -10.58 -3.56 20.96
CA GLU A 235 -10.14 -4.25 22.17
C GLU A 235 -8.67 -3.97 22.54
N PHE A 236 -7.86 -3.55 21.55
CA PHE A 236 -6.42 -3.26 21.63
C PHE A 236 -6.08 -1.99 20.82
N PRO A 237 -6.48 -0.81 21.30
CA PRO A 237 -6.38 0.43 20.51
C PRO A 237 -4.93 0.84 20.20
N ASP A 238 -3.96 0.35 20.97
CA ASP A 238 -2.53 0.57 20.78
C ASP A 238 -1.89 -0.38 19.75
N VAL A 239 -2.67 -1.29 19.15
CA VAL A 239 -2.17 -2.28 18.19
C VAL A 239 -2.51 -1.83 16.77
N SER A 240 -1.49 -1.88 15.91
CA SER A 240 -1.62 -1.67 14.47
C SER A 240 -1.17 -2.93 13.74
N PHE A 241 -1.96 -3.39 12.78
CA PHE A 241 -1.55 -4.42 11.82
C PHE A 241 -1.68 -3.86 10.41
N SER A 242 -0.69 -4.06 9.55
CA SER A 242 -0.73 -3.61 8.16
C SER A 242 -0.20 -4.67 7.21
N PHE A 243 -0.77 -4.71 6.01
CA PHE A 243 -0.33 -5.51 4.89
C PHE A 243 -0.16 -4.59 3.69
N SER A 244 0.93 -4.74 2.95
CA SER A 244 1.11 -4.14 1.63
C SER A 244 1.67 -5.14 0.65
N SER A 245 1.26 -4.99 -0.61
CA SER A 245 1.75 -5.82 -1.70
C SER A 245 1.77 -5.05 -2.99
N PHE A 246 2.78 -5.32 -3.82
CA PHE A 246 2.82 -4.80 -5.19
C PHE A 246 3.50 -5.76 -6.14
N LYS A 247 3.05 -5.79 -7.39
CA LYS A 247 3.75 -6.50 -8.47
C LYS A 247 5.09 -5.86 -8.76
N THR A 248 6.07 -6.66 -9.13
CA THR A 248 7.37 -6.12 -9.56
C THR A 248 7.89 -6.78 -10.83
N LYS A 249 8.53 -5.97 -11.69
CA LYS A 249 9.32 -6.44 -12.85
C LYS A 249 10.78 -6.67 -12.50
N HIS A 250 11.23 -6.15 -11.37
CA HIS A 250 12.63 -6.16 -10.95
C HIS A 250 12.75 -6.65 -9.52
N TYR A 251 13.77 -7.46 -9.29
CA TYR A 251 14.13 -7.83 -7.93
C TYR A 251 14.84 -6.65 -7.28
N ASP A 252 14.47 -6.34 -6.04
CA ASP A 252 15.15 -5.35 -5.23
C ASP A 252 15.42 -5.96 -3.85
N LYS A 253 16.70 -5.99 -3.47
CA LYS A 253 17.17 -6.54 -2.20
C LYS A 253 16.61 -5.76 -1.01
N SER A 254 16.22 -4.49 -1.19
CA SER A 254 15.59 -3.69 -0.13
C SER A 254 14.27 -4.27 0.37
N ASN A 255 13.63 -5.14 -0.42
CA ASN A 255 12.40 -5.82 -0.04
C ASN A 255 12.62 -7.09 0.80
N THR A 256 13.86 -7.47 1.12
CA THR A 256 14.11 -8.63 1.99
C THR A 256 14.12 -8.24 3.46
N LEU A 257 13.71 -9.16 4.33
CA LEU A 257 13.80 -8.97 5.77
C LEU A 257 15.26 -8.80 6.21
N GLU A 258 16.19 -9.54 5.62
CA GLU A 258 17.62 -9.44 5.92
C GLU A 258 18.14 -8.01 5.69
N TRP A 259 17.79 -7.39 4.56
CA TRP A 259 18.16 -6.02 4.28
C TRP A 259 17.54 -5.07 5.31
N SER A 260 16.23 -5.19 5.59
CA SER A 260 15.56 -4.34 6.58
C SER A 260 16.18 -4.44 7.98
N LEU A 261 16.62 -5.63 8.41
CA LEU A 261 17.28 -5.82 9.70
C LEU A 261 18.70 -5.26 9.72
N ASN A 262 19.46 -5.43 8.64
CA ASN A 262 20.81 -4.89 8.52
C ASN A 262 20.81 -3.36 8.49
N GLU A 263 19.86 -2.74 7.81
CA GLU A 263 19.68 -1.28 7.83
C GLU A 263 19.28 -0.79 9.22
N GLY A 264 18.35 -1.48 9.89
CA GLY A 264 17.96 -1.14 11.26
C GLY A 264 19.13 -1.18 12.24
N LYS A 265 20.01 -2.20 12.10
CA LYS A 265 21.24 -2.30 12.90
C LYS A 265 22.20 -1.16 12.62
N GLN A 266 22.51 -0.90 11.34
CA GLN A 266 23.39 0.20 10.94
C GLN A 266 22.86 1.56 11.43
N PHE A 267 21.55 1.78 11.34
CA PHE A 267 20.94 3.01 11.82
C PHE A 267 21.04 3.15 13.35
N ALA A 268 20.85 2.06 14.10
CA ALA A 268 21.05 2.05 15.55
C ALA A 268 22.51 2.37 15.92
N ASP A 269 23.48 1.82 15.19
CA ASP A 269 24.90 2.10 15.41
C ASP A 269 25.23 3.59 15.16
N VAL A 270 24.68 4.20 14.10
CA VAL A 270 24.86 5.64 13.79
C VAL A 270 24.29 6.55 14.88
N LEU A 271 23.20 6.15 15.54
CA LEU A 271 22.57 6.92 16.61
C LEU A 271 23.23 6.72 18.00
N ASP A 272 24.37 6.03 18.07
CA ASP A 272 24.98 5.56 19.33
C ASP A 272 24.02 4.69 20.18
N LYS A 273 23.07 4.06 19.49
CA LYS A 273 22.06 3.14 20.02
C LYS A 273 22.43 1.68 19.76
N GLY A 274 23.67 1.37 19.40
CA GLY A 274 24.13 -0.01 19.18
C GLY A 274 23.91 -0.92 20.40
N THR A 275 24.00 -0.37 21.62
CA THR A 275 23.68 -1.12 22.85
C THR A 275 22.19 -1.46 23.00
N LEU A 276 21.29 -0.68 22.39
CA LEU A 276 19.85 -1.01 22.33
C LEU A 276 19.60 -2.18 21.39
N TRP A 277 20.33 -2.29 20.28
CA TRP A 277 20.20 -3.41 19.35
C TRP A 277 20.42 -4.76 20.05
N HIS A 278 21.43 -4.85 20.92
CA HIS A 278 21.71 -6.06 21.70
C HIS A 278 20.67 -6.36 22.79
N ARG A 279 19.82 -5.39 23.15
CA ARG A 279 18.72 -5.55 24.11
C ARG A 279 17.38 -5.91 23.46
N ILE A 280 17.31 -6.02 22.14
CA ILE A 280 16.12 -6.48 21.43
C ILE A 280 15.86 -7.94 21.76
N ASP A 281 14.70 -8.24 22.33
CA ASP A 281 14.27 -9.63 22.53
C ASP A 281 13.61 -10.15 21.25
N MET A 282 14.37 -10.93 20.49
CA MET A 282 13.91 -11.55 19.25
C MET A 282 13.02 -12.76 19.53
N LEU A 283 11.72 -12.59 19.71
CA LEU A 283 10.76 -13.65 20.04
C LEU A 283 10.76 -14.79 19.02
N GLN A 284 10.72 -14.46 17.73
CA GLN A 284 10.71 -15.43 16.63
C GLN A 284 11.45 -14.86 15.43
N LYS A 285 12.17 -15.71 14.69
CA LYS A 285 12.86 -15.32 13.47
C LYS A 285 13.11 -16.51 12.56
N GLY A 286 12.89 -16.36 11.26
CA GLY A 286 13.24 -17.37 10.28
C GLY A 286 12.28 -17.42 9.09
N PRO A 287 12.43 -18.43 8.21
CA PRO A 287 11.56 -18.57 7.05
C PRO A 287 10.13 -18.91 7.48
N ARG A 288 9.15 -18.33 6.77
CA ARG A 288 7.73 -18.59 6.96
C ARG A 288 7.03 -18.61 5.61
N THR A 289 6.02 -19.48 5.48
CA THR A 289 5.13 -19.47 4.32
C THR A 289 3.79 -18.85 4.68
N ILE A 290 3.37 -17.80 3.97
CA ILE A 290 2.06 -17.15 4.09
C ILE A 290 1.45 -17.09 2.69
N ALA A 291 0.21 -17.57 2.50
CA ALA A 291 -0.48 -17.58 1.21
C ALA A 291 0.35 -18.17 0.02
N GLY A 292 1.27 -19.10 0.30
CA GLY A 292 2.18 -19.69 -0.69
C GLY A 292 3.48 -18.90 -0.93
N TRP A 293 3.65 -17.73 -0.31
CA TRP A 293 4.88 -16.94 -0.37
C TRP A 293 5.92 -17.45 0.61
N GLN A 294 7.06 -17.87 0.09
CA GLN A 294 8.22 -18.27 0.88
C GLN A 294 9.03 -17.02 1.22
N GLY A 295 8.70 -16.41 2.35
CA GLY A 295 9.38 -15.22 2.87
C GLY A 295 10.05 -15.49 4.20
N ASP A 296 10.46 -14.41 4.85
CA ASP A 296 11.09 -14.44 6.17
C ASP A 296 10.30 -13.59 7.15
N GLU A 297 10.34 -13.99 8.41
CA GLU A 297 9.68 -13.35 9.53
C GLU A 297 10.67 -12.99 10.64
N ALA A 298 10.42 -11.87 11.31
CA ALA A 298 11.03 -11.51 12.58
C ALA A 298 9.98 -10.86 13.49
N LEU A 299 9.80 -11.44 14.67
CA LEU A 299 8.95 -10.94 15.74
C LEU A 299 9.88 -10.51 16.88
N ALA A 300 9.96 -9.21 17.12
CA ALA A 300 10.82 -8.65 18.14
C ALA A 300 10.04 -7.84 19.16
N ARG A 301 10.51 -7.88 20.41
CA ARG A 301 10.17 -6.90 21.43
C ARG A 301 11.34 -5.94 21.59
N MET A 302 11.07 -4.68 21.25
CA MET A 302 12.00 -3.57 21.39
C MET A 302 12.18 -3.22 22.88
N PRO A 303 13.40 -2.93 23.33
CA PRO A 303 13.64 -2.48 24.70
C PRO A 303 13.08 -1.08 24.93
N GLU A 304 12.98 -0.68 26.20
CA GLU A 304 12.75 0.72 26.56
C GLU A 304 13.92 1.60 26.13
N ASP A 305 13.60 2.79 25.62
CA ASP A 305 14.56 3.77 25.12
C ASP A 305 14.08 5.20 25.40
N GLY A 306 14.60 5.79 26.47
CA GLY A 306 14.16 7.10 26.95
C GLY A 306 12.66 7.07 27.30
N ASP A 307 11.90 7.98 26.68
CA ASP A 307 10.45 8.07 26.86
C ASP A 307 9.65 7.05 26.04
N THR A 308 10.32 6.24 25.20
CA THR A 308 9.68 5.19 24.41
C THR A 308 9.61 3.90 25.23
N PRO A 309 8.40 3.43 25.62
CA PRO A 309 8.26 2.17 26.32
C PRO A 309 8.64 0.98 25.44
N SER A 310 8.98 -0.13 26.08
CA SER A 310 9.16 -1.40 25.39
C SER A 310 7.89 -1.77 24.62
N HIS A 311 8.04 -2.16 23.36
CA HIS A 311 6.94 -2.45 22.45
C HIS A 311 7.31 -3.55 21.45
N HIS A 312 6.33 -4.13 20.77
CA HIS A 312 6.55 -5.15 19.76
C HIS A 312 6.66 -4.54 18.37
N GLN A 313 7.59 -5.06 17.56
CA GLN A 313 7.69 -4.80 16.13
C GLN A 313 7.84 -6.13 15.40
N PHE A 314 6.77 -6.53 14.72
CA PHE A 314 6.69 -7.80 14.01
C PHE A 314 6.65 -7.53 12.51
N LYS A 315 7.40 -8.31 11.75
CA LYS A 315 7.52 -8.17 10.29
C LYS A 315 7.56 -9.51 9.60
N PHE A 316 6.91 -9.57 8.44
CA PHE A 316 7.12 -10.59 7.43
C PHE A 316 7.39 -9.92 6.08
N ASN A 317 8.43 -10.35 5.39
CA ASN A 317 8.76 -9.87 4.06
C ASN A 317 8.90 -11.02 3.07
N TYR A 318 8.30 -10.83 1.90
CA TYR A 318 8.55 -11.63 0.71
C TYR A 318 8.97 -10.68 -0.41
N ALA A 319 10.20 -10.86 -0.92
CA ALA A 319 10.78 -9.96 -1.91
C ALA A 319 10.17 -10.08 -3.32
N GLY A 320 9.19 -10.97 -3.50
CA GLY A 320 8.55 -11.23 -4.78
C GLY A 320 9.47 -11.90 -5.80
N LYS A 321 8.95 -12.12 -7.00
CA LYS A 321 9.74 -12.53 -8.18
C LYS A 321 9.65 -11.46 -9.26
N PRO A 322 10.71 -11.21 -10.03
CA PRO A 322 10.73 -10.25 -11.15
C PRO A 322 9.96 -10.79 -12.37
N THR A 323 8.67 -11.05 -12.19
CA THR A 323 7.80 -11.73 -13.16
C THR A 323 6.60 -10.88 -13.56
N PHE A 324 6.31 -9.82 -12.79
CA PHE A 324 5.08 -9.04 -12.91
C PHE A 324 3.79 -9.87 -12.71
N ASP A 325 3.90 -11.04 -12.08
CA ASP A 325 2.78 -11.91 -11.74
C ASP A 325 2.19 -11.51 -10.37
N PHE A 326 0.86 -11.50 -10.28
CA PHE A 326 0.14 -11.24 -9.02
C PHE A 326 0.32 -12.36 -8.00
N GLN A 327 0.71 -13.57 -8.41
CA GLN A 327 0.97 -14.68 -7.49
C GLN A 327 2.33 -14.57 -6.79
N HIS A 328 3.26 -13.80 -7.36
CA HIS A 328 4.59 -13.59 -6.82
C HIS A 328 4.92 -12.10 -6.61
N PRO A 329 4.07 -11.35 -5.91
CA PRO A 329 4.30 -9.93 -5.67
C PRO A 329 5.33 -9.75 -4.55
N VAL A 330 5.81 -8.52 -4.39
CA VAL A 330 6.42 -8.11 -3.12
C VAL A 330 5.33 -8.07 -2.06
N VAL A 331 5.64 -8.52 -0.84
CA VAL A 331 4.73 -8.47 0.31
C VAL A 331 5.50 -7.98 1.55
N ASP A 332 4.90 -7.04 2.27
CA ASP A 332 5.35 -6.55 3.56
C ASP A 332 4.16 -6.55 4.52
N ILE A 333 4.27 -7.30 5.61
CA ILE A 333 3.26 -7.39 6.67
C ILE A 333 3.91 -6.92 7.96
N ARG A 334 3.24 -6.04 8.70
CA ARG A 334 3.73 -5.50 9.97
C ARG A 334 2.67 -5.56 11.05
N MET A 335 3.12 -5.75 12.28
CA MET A 335 2.30 -5.52 13.46
C MET A 335 3.12 -4.83 14.54
N GLU A 336 2.56 -3.78 15.11
CA GLU A 336 3.21 -2.91 16.09
C GLU A 336 2.27 -2.69 17.27
N THR A 337 2.83 -2.58 18.48
CA THR A 337 2.08 -2.31 19.72
C THR A 337 2.52 -0.98 20.34
N GLY A 338 1.74 -0.43 21.28
CA GLY A 338 2.06 0.86 21.88
C GLY A 338 1.89 2.04 20.91
N VAL A 339 1.05 1.90 19.87
CA VAL A 339 0.83 2.91 18.83
C VAL A 339 -0.21 3.94 19.28
N VAL A 340 0.12 5.23 19.25
CA VAL A 340 -0.81 6.35 19.44
C VAL A 340 -0.56 7.39 18.35
N ASP A 341 -1.61 7.88 17.68
CA ASP A 341 -1.50 8.86 16.59
C ASP A 341 -0.38 8.51 15.58
N ASP A 342 -0.36 7.25 15.14
CA ASP A 342 0.63 6.64 14.23
C ASP A 342 2.10 6.70 14.71
N THR A 343 2.31 6.96 16.00
CA THR A 343 3.61 6.92 16.66
C THR A 343 3.75 5.60 17.42
N VAL A 344 4.70 4.77 16.99
CA VAL A 344 5.03 3.48 17.62
C VAL A 344 5.76 3.71 18.94
N GLY A 345 5.43 2.94 19.97
CA GLY A 345 6.05 3.09 21.29
C GLY A 345 5.70 4.42 21.96
N ALA A 346 4.53 5.00 21.66
CA ALA A 346 4.00 6.18 22.32
C ALA A 346 3.29 5.85 23.64
N THR A 347 2.94 4.58 23.88
CA THR A 347 2.35 4.11 25.13
C THR A 347 2.79 2.67 25.45
N HIS A 348 2.56 2.23 26.69
CA HIS A 348 2.82 0.86 27.07
C HIS A 348 1.89 -0.10 26.32
N PRO A 349 2.41 -1.19 25.72
CA PRO A 349 1.60 -2.18 25.03
C PRO A 349 0.50 -2.78 25.90
N SER A 350 -0.69 -2.95 25.34
CA SER A 350 -1.79 -3.66 26.01
C SER A 350 -1.68 -5.19 25.96
N LEU A 351 -0.73 -5.70 25.17
CA LEU A 351 -0.49 -7.12 24.94
C LEU A 351 0.81 -7.60 25.57
N SER A 352 0.77 -8.81 26.16
CA SER A 352 1.98 -9.56 26.49
C SER A 352 2.68 -10.13 25.24
N ASN A 353 3.89 -10.66 25.39
CA ASN A 353 4.59 -11.36 24.31
C ASN A 353 3.73 -12.50 23.72
N ASP A 354 3.13 -13.33 24.57
CA ASP A 354 2.28 -14.44 24.14
C ASP A 354 1.03 -13.96 23.39
N GLU A 355 0.38 -12.91 23.89
CA GLU A 355 -0.82 -12.36 23.26
C GLU A 355 -0.49 -11.70 21.92
N ALA A 356 0.62 -10.98 21.82
CA ALA A 356 1.09 -10.37 20.58
C ALA A 356 1.44 -11.46 19.53
N VAL A 357 2.25 -12.46 19.90
CA VAL A 357 2.62 -13.55 18.98
C VAL A 357 1.39 -14.35 18.55
N ALA A 358 0.44 -14.60 19.47
CA ALA A 358 -0.80 -15.28 19.14
C ALA A 358 -1.70 -14.47 18.18
N LEU A 359 -1.87 -13.17 18.40
CA LEU A 359 -2.63 -12.28 17.50
C LEU A 359 -2.02 -12.27 16.10
N TRP A 360 -0.71 -12.06 16.02
CA TRP A 360 0.05 -12.10 14.78
C TRP A 360 -0.14 -13.42 14.01
N ASN A 361 -0.02 -14.55 14.71
CA ASN A 361 -0.19 -15.88 14.12
C ASN A 361 -1.62 -16.11 13.61
N LYS A 362 -2.65 -15.70 14.36
CA LYS A 362 -4.05 -15.81 13.93
C LYS A 362 -4.33 -14.99 12.67
N LEU A 363 -3.86 -13.74 12.62
CA LEU A 363 -4.07 -12.88 11.45
C LEU A 363 -3.33 -13.41 10.22
N THR A 364 -2.03 -13.64 10.34
CA THR A 364 -1.19 -14.04 9.20
C THR A 364 -1.52 -15.42 8.63
N SER A 365 -1.93 -16.38 9.48
CA SER A 365 -2.34 -17.72 9.03
C SER A 365 -3.67 -17.72 8.27
N SER A 366 -4.50 -16.68 8.43
CA SER A 366 -5.76 -16.53 7.69
C SER A 366 -5.57 -15.89 6.31
N ILE A 367 -4.39 -15.31 6.02
CA ILE A 367 -4.12 -14.65 4.74
C ILE A 367 -4.03 -15.68 3.63
N ARG A 368 -4.81 -15.47 2.57
CA ARG A 368 -4.91 -16.38 1.42
C ARG A 368 -5.31 -15.63 0.15
N LEU A 369 -5.00 -16.20 -1.01
CA LEU A 369 -5.59 -15.76 -2.26
C LEU A 369 -7.11 -15.93 -2.20
N ARG A 370 -7.86 -14.95 -2.71
CA ARG A 370 -9.30 -15.03 -2.83
C ARG A 370 -9.65 -16.16 -3.82
N PRO A 371 -10.46 -17.16 -3.43
CA PRO A 371 -10.90 -18.18 -4.36
C PRO A 371 -11.69 -17.56 -5.51
N THR A 372 -11.35 -17.93 -6.75
CA THR A 372 -12.11 -17.48 -7.92
C THR A 372 -12.46 -18.67 -8.81
N MET A 373 -13.62 -18.62 -9.47
CA MET A 373 -14.12 -19.72 -10.29
C MET A 373 -13.22 -20.04 -11.50
N ALA A 374 -12.31 -19.14 -11.87
CA ALA A 374 -11.36 -19.33 -12.96
C ALA A 374 -10.08 -20.10 -12.55
N VAL A 375 -9.86 -20.33 -11.24
CA VAL A 375 -8.68 -21.05 -10.71
C VAL A 375 -9.10 -22.38 -10.09
N SER A 376 -10.07 -23.07 -10.70
CA SER A 376 -10.33 -24.50 -10.47
C SER A 376 -9.66 -25.34 -11.57
N SER A 377 -8.36 -25.13 -11.79
CA SER A 377 -7.58 -26.05 -12.62
C SER A 377 -6.09 -25.90 -12.34
N GLN A 378 -5.63 -26.41 -11.20
CA GLN A 378 -4.36 -27.15 -11.17
C GLN A 378 -4.53 -28.39 -10.28
N PRO A 379 -4.04 -29.56 -10.72
CA PRO A 379 -4.17 -30.84 -10.03
C PRO A 379 -3.37 -30.93 -8.73
#